data_AF-A0A7Y8HXF9-F1
#
_entry.id   AF-A0A7Y8HXF9-F1
#
_cell.length_a   1.000
_cell.length_b   1.000
_cell.length_c   1.000
_cell.angle_alpha   90.00
_cell.angle_beta   90.00
_cell.angle_gamma   90.00
#
_symmetry.space_group_name_H-M   'P 1'
#
loop_
_entity.id
_entity.type
_entity.pdbx_description
1 polymer ?
#
loop_
_entity_poly.entity_id
_entity_poly.type
_entity_poly.pdbx_seq_one_letter_code
_entity_poly.pdbx_strand_id
1 'polypeptide(L)'
;MFIKKTGLLVGMICLLWLFTVLTADCFVENSTTYTDNRGKQVNFPLGDISFADQAVSFIKGTPSLAEKYCKSDQALGPPDYVHDNQTPPSYVTIGCGGTLIVRFADNVLVDVSGPDLYVFEIGPDVEPTELSISKDGKNWIKIGKISGGTADVDISKHVKSGEVFQYVRLTDLKSACGGAYPGADIDAIGAIGSAVQITLDTSVLFDFNKYILKPEAQKELHKVANKIKEFPGSRVIIDGHTDSIGATEYNQKLSENRARAVRDHLLTNEKLKNIDININGYGESRPIATNDTEKGREKNRRVEIIILPNSKTQIQR
;
A
#
# COMPACT_ATOMS: atom_id res chain seq x y z
N MET A 1 -80.85 -45.17 -15.53
CA MET A 1 -79.60 -45.08 -16.32
C MET A 1 -79.03 -43.68 -16.15
N PHE A 2 -77.70 -43.50 -16.13
CA PHE A 2 -76.91 -42.33 -15.66
C PHE A 2 -76.56 -42.39 -14.16
N ILE A 3 -75.51 -43.11 -13.75
CA ILE A 3 -74.05 -42.81 -13.79
C ILE A 3 -73.65 -41.72 -12.78
N LYS A 4 -73.09 -42.18 -11.65
CA LYS A 4 -72.37 -41.39 -10.63
C LYS A 4 -71.07 -40.83 -11.22
N LYS A 5 -70.80 -39.54 -11.01
CA LYS A 5 -69.45 -38.94 -11.14
C LYS A 5 -69.02 -38.40 -9.78
N THR A 6 -68.03 -39.04 -9.19
CA THR A 6 -67.21 -38.51 -8.09
C THR A 6 -66.10 -37.65 -8.70
N GLY A 7 -66.09 -36.36 -8.37
CA GLY A 7 -65.06 -35.41 -8.79
C GLY A 7 -63.81 -35.51 -7.92
N LEU A 8 -62.66 -35.66 -8.58
CA LEU A 8 -61.33 -35.65 -8.00
C LEU A 8 -60.87 -34.19 -7.85
N LEU A 9 -60.58 -33.76 -6.63
CA LEU A 9 -60.02 -32.45 -6.32
C LEU A 9 -58.49 -32.53 -6.40
N VAL A 10 -57.88 -31.91 -7.41
CA VAL A 10 -56.42 -31.71 -7.49
C VAL A 10 -56.18 -30.21 -7.37
N GLY A 11 -55.83 -29.78 -6.15
CA GLY A 11 -55.49 -28.40 -5.81
C GLY A 11 -53.99 -28.15 -6.03
N MET A 12 -53.73 -27.12 -6.83
CA MET A 12 -52.46 -26.61 -7.35
C MET A 12 -51.46 -26.23 -6.25
N ILE A 13 -50.28 -26.89 -6.21
CA ILE A 13 -49.14 -26.45 -5.38
C ILE A 13 -48.40 -25.36 -6.14
N CYS A 14 -48.55 -24.12 -5.70
CA CYS A 14 -47.79 -22.97 -6.19
C CYS A 14 -46.40 -22.97 -5.52
N LEU A 15 -45.38 -23.51 -6.20
CA LEU A 15 -43.99 -23.39 -5.76
C LEU A 15 -43.48 -21.97 -6.07
N LEU A 16 -43.51 -21.08 -5.07
CA LEU A 16 -42.70 -19.86 -5.09
C LEU A 16 -41.22 -20.25 -4.98
N TRP A 17 -40.50 -20.19 -6.10
CA TRP A 17 -39.04 -20.20 -6.09
C TRP A 17 -38.55 -18.84 -5.57
N LEU A 18 -38.25 -18.77 -4.28
CA LEU A 18 -37.43 -17.70 -3.73
C LEU A 18 -36.01 -17.88 -4.30
N PHE A 19 -35.67 -17.12 -5.35
CA PHE A 19 -34.28 -16.91 -5.71
C PHE A 19 -33.66 -16.03 -4.62
N THR A 20 -33.15 -16.64 -3.56
CA THR A 20 -32.13 -16.00 -2.73
C THR A 20 -30.89 -15.87 -3.60
N VAL A 21 -30.70 -14.68 -4.17
CA VAL A 21 -29.39 -14.25 -4.65
C VAL A 21 -28.51 -14.22 -3.40
N LEU A 22 -27.78 -15.30 -3.14
CA LEU A 22 -26.61 -15.23 -2.28
C LEU A 22 -25.62 -14.34 -3.02
N THR A 23 -25.60 -13.05 -2.70
CA THR A 23 -24.38 -12.28 -2.87
C THR A 23 -23.38 -12.95 -1.95
N ALA A 24 -22.46 -13.71 -2.52
CA ALA A 24 -21.26 -14.10 -1.80
C ALA A 24 -20.53 -12.78 -1.51
N ASP A 25 -20.76 -12.23 -0.33
CA ASP A 25 -19.87 -11.23 0.23
C ASP A 25 -18.53 -11.93 0.38
N CYS A 26 -17.64 -11.69 -0.58
CA CYS A 26 -16.30 -12.20 -0.54
C CYS A 26 -15.59 -11.41 0.55
N PHE A 27 -15.57 -11.95 1.77
CA PHE A 27 -14.80 -11.43 2.88
C PHE A 27 -13.34 -11.29 2.42
N VAL A 28 -12.75 -10.12 2.64
CA VAL A 28 -11.29 -9.98 2.63
C VAL A 28 -10.82 -10.60 3.94
N GLU A 29 -10.47 -11.89 3.93
CA GLU A 29 -9.99 -12.68 5.08
C GLU A 29 -8.65 -12.18 5.69
N ASN A 30 -8.12 -11.05 5.23
CA ASN A 30 -6.75 -10.60 5.55
C ASN A 30 -6.67 -9.43 6.54
N SER A 31 -7.79 -8.98 7.13
CA SER A 31 -7.72 -7.90 8.12
C SER A 31 -7.00 -8.39 9.38
N THR A 32 -6.02 -7.64 9.87
CA THR A 32 -5.34 -7.95 11.14
C THR A 32 -5.44 -6.77 12.07
N THR A 33 -5.69 -7.04 13.36
CA THR A 33 -5.72 -6.01 14.40
C THR A 33 -4.44 -6.08 15.20
N TYR A 34 -3.74 -4.95 15.28
CA TYR A 34 -2.54 -4.80 16.11
C TYR A 34 -2.87 -3.95 17.32
N THR A 35 -2.14 -4.19 18.40
CA THR A 35 -2.30 -3.46 19.65
C THR A 35 -1.06 -2.60 19.85
N ASP A 36 -1.25 -1.30 20.05
CA ASP A 36 -0.14 -0.44 20.39
C ASP A 36 0.33 -0.62 21.84
N ASN A 37 1.44 0.01 22.20
CA ASN A 37 2.03 -0.07 23.54
C ASN A 37 1.15 0.54 24.66
N ARG A 38 0.01 1.15 24.32
CA ARG A 38 -0.97 1.74 25.23
C ARG A 38 -2.26 0.91 25.29
N GLY A 39 -2.30 -0.23 24.61
CA GLY A 39 -3.45 -1.14 24.59
C GLY A 39 -4.54 -0.75 23.59
N LYS A 40 -4.32 0.27 22.74
CA LYS A 40 -5.28 0.62 21.70
C LYS A 40 -5.16 -0.39 20.56
N GLN A 41 -6.30 -0.93 20.16
CA GLN A 41 -6.41 -1.82 19.01
C GLN A 41 -6.66 -1.03 17.73
N VAL A 42 -5.88 -1.33 16.69
CA VAL A 42 -5.97 -0.70 15.37
C VAL A 42 -6.11 -1.80 14.33
N ASN A 43 -7.19 -1.75 13.56
CA ASN A 43 -7.46 -2.71 12.49
C ASN A 43 -6.84 -2.24 11.17
N PHE A 44 -6.11 -3.14 10.51
CA PHE A 44 -5.55 -2.95 9.19
C PHE A 44 -6.24 -3.89 8.21
N PRO A 45 -7.05 -3.38 7.27
CA PRO A 45 -7.84 -4.21 6.36
C PRO A 45 -7.00 -5.17 5.49
N LEU A 46 -5.74 -4.83 5.20
CA LEU A 46 -4.83 -5.67 4.42
C LEU A 46 -3.83 -6.46 5.30
N GLY A 47 -3.88 -6.31 6.62
CA GLY A 47 -2.99 -7.00 7.55
C GLY A 47 -1.52 -6.59 7.39
N ASP A 48 -0.59 -7.55 7.49
CA ASP A 48 0.86 -7.30 7.54
C ASP A 48 1.41 -6.51 6.36
N ILE A 49 0.83 -6.65 5.15
CA ILE A 49 1.25 -5.91 3.96
C ILE A 49 0.97 -4.39 4.07
N SER A 50 0.26 -3.96 5.11
CA SER A 50 -0.06 -2.54 5.30
C SER A 50 1.13 -1.71 5.79
N PHE A 51 2.19 -2.36 6.23
CA PHE A 51 3.32 -1.71 6.90
C PHE A 51 4.44 -1.35 5.94
N ALA A 52 5.20 -0.30 6.28
CA ALA A 52 6.36 0.07 5.49
C ALA A 52 7.40 -1.04 5.50
N ASP A 53 8.00 -1.33 4.34
CA ASP A 53 8.86 -2.49 4.12
C ASP A 53 10.28 -2.10 3.68
N GLN A 54 10.54 -0.81 3.48
CA GLN A 54 11.85 -0.29 3.09
C GLN A 54 12.21 1.00 3.82
N ALA A 55 13.38 1.01 4.46
CA ALA A 55 14.02 2.24 4.93
C ALA A 55 14.79 2.89 3.76
N VAL A 56 14.38 4.10 3.36
CA VAL A 56 14.95 4.82 2.21
C VAL A 56 16.10 5.73 2.65
N SER A 57 15.91 6.43 3.77
CA SER A 57 16.91 7.34 4.32
C SER A 57 16.73 7.44 5.83
N PHE A 58 17.84 7.44 6.55
CA PHE A 58 17.85 7.68 7.98
C PHE A 58 18.98 8.65 8.32
N ILE A 59 18.62 9.82 8.82
CA ILE A 59 19.54 10.83 9.33
C ILE A 59 19.32 10.90 10.83
N LYS A 60 20.24 10.29 11.58
CA LYS A 60 20.17 10.27 13.05
C LYS A 60 20.32 11.68 13.63
N GLY A 61 19.41 12.05 14.52
CA GLY A 61 19.45 13.29 15.27
C GLY A 61 20.50 13.31 16.39
N THR A 62 20.72 14.45 17.03
CA THR A 62 21.61 14.57 18.21
C THR A 62 21.02 15.52 19.27
N PRO A 63 20.98 15.14 20.56
CA PRO A 63 21.40 13.84 21.12
C PRO A 63 20.55 12.65 20.61
N SER A 64 21.08 11.43 20.77
CA SER A 64 20.47 10.15 20.35
C SER A 64 20.88 9.04 21.32
N LEU A 65 20.15 7.93 21.30
CA LEU A 65 20.48 6.71 22.05
C LEU A 65 21.69 5.97 21.46
N ALA A 66 22.06 4.88 22.15
CA ALA A 66 23.05 3.92 21.68
C ALA A 66 22.65 3.33 20.32
N GLU A 67 23.66 2.93 19.53
CA GLU A 67 23.49 2.50 18.13
C GLU A 67 22.49 1.35 17.93
N LYS A 68 22.29 0.51 18.96
CA LYS A 68 21.30 -0.57 18.91
C LYS A 68 19.84 -0.11 18.77
N TYR A 69 19.54 1.13 19.14
CA TYR A 69 18.23 1.78 18.98
C TYR A 69 18.17 2.64 17.71
N CYS A 70 19.25 2.71 16.93
CA CYS A 70 19.36 3.64 15.79
C CYS A 70 19.39 2.87 14.47
N LYS A 71 18.66 1.76 14.36
CA LYS A 71 18.59 0.98 13.14
C LYS A 71 17.22 1.15 12.49
N SER A 72 17.21 1.78 11.32
CA SER A 72 15.95 2.13 10.63
C SER A 72 15.11 0.93 10.20
N ASP A 73 15.71 -0.26 10.09
CA ASP A 73 14.99 -1.51 9.80
C ASP A 73 14.07 -1.95 10.94
N GLN A 74 14.28 -1.46 12.16
CA GLN A 74 13.40 -1.70 13.31
C GLN A 74 12.04 -1.01 13.20
N ALA A 75 11.84 -0.08 12.26
CA ALA A 75 10.53 0.55 12.02
C ALA A 75 9.73 -0.11 10.87
N LEU A 76 10.23 -1.23 10.34
CA LEU A 76 9.67 -1.88 9.15
C LEU A 76 8.86 -3.13 9.54
N GLY A 77 7.78 -3.37 8.80
CA GLY A 77 6.85 -4.45 9.09
C GLY A 77 5.87 -4.13 10.22
N PRO A 78 5.08 -5.15 10.64
CA PRO A 78 4.13 -5.00 11.73
C PRO A 78 4.80 -4.65 13.06
N PRO A 79 4.09 -3.97 13.99
CA PRO A 79 4.62 -3.66 15.32
C PRO A 79 4.96 -4.95 16.06
N ASP A 80 6.18 -5.04 16.57
CA ASP A 80 6.70 -6.22 17.26
C ASP A 80 7.32 -5.90 18.62
N TYR A 81 7.21 -4.64 19.07
CA TYR A 81 7.74 -4.19 20.35
C TYR A 81 7.34 -5.08 21.53
N VAL A 82 8.37 -5.61 22.19
CA VAL A 82 8.23 -6.35 23.46
C VAL A 82 8.73 -5.48 24.61
N HIS A 83 7.87 -5.27 25.60
CA HIS A 83 8.21 -4.52 26.81
C HIS A 83 8.98 -5.40 27.81
N ASP A 84 10.23 -5.73 27.48
CA ASP A 84 11.15 -6.45 28.37
C ASP A 84 12.58 -5.89 28.31
N ASN A 85 13.41 -6.28 29.29
CA ASN A 85 14.81 -5.84 29.41
C ASN A 85 15.84 -6.85 28.86
N GLN A 86 15.38 -7.96 28.28
CA GLN A 86 16.19 -9.12 27.89
C GLN A 86 16.33 -9.24 26.36
N THR A 87 15.35 -8.72 25.64
CA THR A 87 15.26 -8.69 24.19
C THR A 87 15.97 -7.44 23.67
N PRO A 88 16.73 -7.54 22.55
CA PRO A 88 17.19 -6.35 21.84
C PRO A 88 16.00 -5.43 21.50
N PRO A 89 16.19 -4.11 21.46
CA PRO A 89 15.11 -3.22 21.06
C PRO A 89 14.64 -3.57 19.65
N SER A 90 13.33 -3.49 19.42
CA SER A 90 12.71 -3.67 18.11
C SER A 90 12.02 -2.39 17.62
N TYR A 91 12.46 -1.24 18.13
CA TYR A 91 12.06 0.09 17.66
C TYR A 91 13.31 0.92 17.35
N VAL A 92 13.14 1.97 16.54
CA VAL A 92 14.18 2.94 16.22
C VAL A 92 13.89 4.30 16.86
N THR A 93 14.86 4.86 17.59
CA THR A 93 14.83 6.28 17.94
C THR A 93 15.34 7.11 16.77
N ILE A 94 14.62 8.15 16.38
CA ILE A 94 15.10 9.04 15.31
C ILE A 94 16.16 10.03 15.79
N GLY A 95 16.28 10.26 17.10
CA GLY A 95 17.18 11.26 17.65
C GLY A 95 16.62 12.68 17.52
N CYS A 96 17.12 13.61 18.34
CA CYS A 96 16.72 15.02 18.27
C CYS A 96 17.09 15.67 16.92
N GLY A 97 16.09 16.16 16.20
CA GLY A 97 16.21 16.71 14.86
C GLY A 97 16.53 15.69 13.77
N GLY A 98 16.39 14.39 14.07
CA GLY A 98 16.59 13.33 13.11
C GLY A 98 15.47 13.21 12.08
N THR A 99 15.70 12.39 11.06
CA THR A 99 14.74 12.15 9.99
C THR A 99 14.76 10.68 9.59
N LEU A 100 13.58 10.09 9.50
CA LEU A 100 13.37 8.75 8.95
C LEU A 100 12.46 8.86 7.72
N ILE A 101 12.89 8.27 6.62
CA ILE A 101 12.08 8.10 5.41
C ILE A 101 11.89 6.62 5.17
N VAL A 102 10.63 6.18 5.18
CA VAL A 102 10.23 4.82 4.84
C VAL A 102 9.44 4.80 3.54
N ARG A 103 9.39 3.62 2.91
CA ARG A 103 8.62 3.35 1.71
C ARG A 103 7.76 2.11 1.91
N PHE A 104 6.57 2.18 1.31
CA PHE A 104 5.66 1.08 1.05
C PHE A 104 5.94 0.59 -0.38
N ALA A 105 6.65 -0.52 -0.54
CA ALA A 105 7.08 -1.01 -1.86
C ALA A 105 6.15 -2.08 -2.44
N ASP A 106 5.50 -2.88 -1.60
CA ASP A 106 4.47 -3.87 -1.98
C ASP A 106 3.03 -3.44 -1.64
N ASN A 107 2.87 -2.25 -1.04
CA ASN A 107 1.61 -1.55 -0.85
C ASN A 107 1.76 -0.04 -1.09
N VAL A 108 0.64 0.69 -0.99
CA VAL A 108 0.61 2.17 -1.04
C VAL A 108 -0.38 2.72 -0.04
N LEU A 109 -0.12 3.93 0.45
CA LEU A 109 -1.05 4.75 1.23
C LEU A 109 -2.06 5.43 0.31
N VAL A 110 -3.35 5.32 0.65
CA VAL A 110 -4.48 5.94 -0.05
C VAL A 110 -5.44 6.57 0.95
N ASP A 111 -6.12 7.62 0.50
CA ASP A 111 -7.18 8.29 1.26
C ASP A 111 -8.45 7.42 1.31
N VAL A 112 -8.91 7.12 2.53
CA VAL A 112 -10.13 6.38 2.85
C VAL A 112 -10.97 7.16 3.87
N SER A 113 -12.13 6.63 4.25
CA SER A 113 -12.94 7.29 5.28
C SER A 113 -12.36 7.08 6.67
N GLY A 114 -11.71 8.09 7.24
CA GLY A 114 -11.19 8.09 8.61
C GLY A 114 -9.66 8.15 8.63
N PRO A 115 -9.00 7.62 9.67
CA PRO A 115 -7.55 7.52 9.69
C PRO A 115 -7.01 6.64 8.55
N ASP A 116 -5.99 7.14 7.86
CA ASP A 116 -5.35 6.48 6.72
C ASP A 116 -3.99 5.88 7.07
N LEU A 117 -3.35 6.40 8.10
CA LEU A 117 -2.02 6.02 8.53
C LEU A 117 -1.98 5.96 10.06
N TYR A 118 -1.21 5.02 10.59
CA TYR A 118 -0.91 4.89 12.01
C TYR A 118 0.59 4.84 12.25
N VAL A 119 1.05 5.58 13.25
CA VAL A 119 2.44 5.53 13.73
C VAL A 119 2.45 4.89 15.11
N PHE A 120 3.16 3.77 15.22
CA PHE A 120 3.40 3.06 16.47
C PHE A 120 4.67 3.63 17.11
N GLU A 121 4.50 4.50 18.11
CA GLU A 121 5.60 5.10 18.87
C GLU A 121 5.71 4.43 20.25
N ILE A 122 6.94 4.29 20.73
CA ILE A 122 7.27 3.67 22.00
C ILE A 122 7.49 4.73 23.08
N GLY A 123 6.86 4.53 24.23
CA GLY A 123 7.12 5.34 25.41
C GLY A 123 6.04 6.38 25.74
N PRO A 124 6.14 6.98 26.94
CA PRO A 124 5.21 7.99 27.42
C PRO A 124 5.60 9.41 27.00
N ASP A 125 6.86 9.63 26.64
CA ASP A 125 7.38 10.95 26.30
C ASP A 125 6.72 11.46 25.02
N VAL A 126 6.52 12.76 24.94
CA VAL A 126 5.87 13.40 23.80
C VAL A 126 6.92 14.17 23.03
N GLU A 127 7.35 13.59 21.92
CA GLU A 127 8.31 14.20 21.01
C GLU A 127 7.63 14.69 19.74
N PRO A 128 7.44 16.02 19.63
CA PRO A 128 6.98 16.66 18.40
C PRO A 128 7.68 16.19 17.14
N THR A 129 6.96 15.48 16.29
CA THR A 129 7.48 14.96 15.02
C THR A 129 6.62 15.46 13.86
N GLU A 130 7.22 16.03 12.83
CA GLU A 130 6.54 16.37 11.59
C GLU A 130 6.37 15.13 10.71
N LEU A 131 5.15 14.94 10.22
CA LEU A 131 4.82 13.92 9.23
C LEU A 131 4.61 14.54 7.85
N SER A 132 5.30 14.00 6.86
CA SER A 132 5.09 14.30 5.45
C SER A 132 4.91 13.01 4.64
N ILE A 133 4.16 13.08 3.54
CA ILE A 133 4.01 11.98 2.59
C ILE A 133 4.50 12.38 1.20
N SER A 134 4.85 11.40 0.37
CA SER A 134 5.28 11.64 -1.00
C SER A 134 4.91 10.48 -1.94
N LYS A 135 4.70 10.82 -3.21
CA LYS A 135 4.51 9.85 -4.29
C LYS A 135 5.83 9.36 -4.88
N ASP A 136 6.89 10.16 -4.79
CA ASP A 136 8.14 9.99 -5.54
C ASP A 136 9.40 10.14 -4.67
N GLY A 137 9.25 10.36 -3.37
CA GLY A 137 10.35 10.57 -2.42
C GLY A 137 11.06 11.92 -2.57
N LYS A 138 10.59 12.80 -3.47
CA LYS A 138 11.21 14.11 -3.78
C LYS A 138 10.29 15.27 -3.44
N ASN A 139 9.03 15.17 -3.86
CA ASN A 139 8.00 16.18 -3.65
C ASN A 139 7.17 15.78 -2.42
N TRP A 140 7.28 16.57 -1.36
CA TRP A 140 6.72 16.24 -0.05
C TRP A 140 5.50 17.09 0.25
N ILE A 141 4.43 16.44 0.69
CA ILE A 141 3.23 17.08 1.24
C ILE A 141 3.32 16.97 2.75
N LYS A 142 3.37 18.12 3.43
CA LYS A 142 3.31 18.18 4.89
C LYS A 142 1.88 17.88 5.33
N ILE A 143 1.71 16.84 6.15
CA ILE A 143 0.40 16.42 6.67
C ILE A 143 0.13 17.04 8.02
N GLY A 144 1.15 17.11 8.88
CA GLY A 144 0.95 17.68 10.20
C GLY A 144 2.03 17.30 11.18
N LYS A 145 1.70 17.49 12.45
CA LYS A 145 2.55 17.15 13.58
C LYS A 145 1.93 15.99 14.33
N ILE A 146 2.74 14.98 14.60
CA ILE A 146 2.47 13.90 15.51
C ILE A 146 2.97 14.33 16.88
N SER A 147 2.11 14.20 17.89
CA SER A 147 2.49 14.45 19.28
C SER A 147 1.65 13.58 20.17
N GLY A 148 2.29 12.68 20.93
CA GLY A 148 1.62 11.96 22.00
C GLY A 148 1.97 10.49 22.11
N GLY A 149 3.10 9.99 21.58
CA GLY A 149 3.30 8.56 21.40
C GLY A 149 2.63 8.12 20.10
N THR A 150 1.52 7.41 20.17
CA THR A 150 0.88 6.85 18.97
C THR A 150 -0.05 7.84 18.29
N ALA A 151 -0.27 7.69 16.98
CA ALA A 151 -1.12 8.61 16.24
C ALA A 151 -1.88 8.01 15.06
N ASP A 152 -3.18 8.28 15.05
CA ASP A 152 -4.05 8.22 13.88
C ASP A 152 -3.81 9.44 13.00
N VAL A 153 -3.60 9.23 11.70
CA VAL A 153 -3.36 10.30 10.74
C VAL A 153 -4.34 10.17 9.58
N ASP A 154 -5.19 11.16 9.44
CA ASP A 154 -6.13 11.34 8.32
C ASP A 154 -5.51 12.34 7.32
N ILE A 155 -5.31 11.90 6.07
CA ILE A 155 -4.64 12.68 5.02
C ILE A 155 -5.63 13.46 4.14
N SER A 156 -6.94 13.24 4.27
CA SER A 156 -8.00 13.74 3.38
C SER A 156 -7.97 15.25 3.13
N LYS A 157 -7.52 16.05 4.11
CA LYS A 157 -7.42 17.52 4.00
C LYS A 157 -6.27 17.99 3.11
N HIS A 158 -5.33 17.11 2.78
CA HIS A 158 -4.07 17.45 2.11
C HIS A 158 -3.96 16.85 0.70
N VAL A 159 -4.84 15.90 0.34
CA VAL A 159 -4.73 15.10 -0.88
C VAL A 159 -6.05 15.04 -1.63
N LYS A 160 -6.00 14.65 -2.90
CA LYS A 160 -7.20 14.38 -3.70
C LYS A 160 -7.54 12.89 -3.63
N SER A 161 -8.82 12.58 -3.64
CA SER A 161 -9.30 11.19 -3.68
C SER A 161 -8.71 10.44 -4.88
N GLY A 162 -8.24 9.22 -4.64
CA GLY A 162 -7.61 8.35 -5.64
C GLY A 162 -6.11 8.60 -5.86
N GLU A 163 -5.50 9.57 -5.18
CA GLU A 163 -4.05 9.69 -5.15
C GLU A 163 -3.42 8.57 -4.29
N VAL A 164 -2.27 8.07 -4.75
CA VAL A 164 -1.50 7.02 -4.08
C VAL A 164 -0.16 7.59 -3.62
N PHE A 165 0.29 7.20 -2.43
CA PHE A 165 1.54 7.66 -1.83
C PHE A 165 2.38 6.45 -1.40
N GLN A 166 3.66 6.47 -1.74
CA GLN A 166 4.59 5.37 -1.45
C GLN A 166 5.53 5.69 -0.28
N TYR A 167 5.65 6.95 0.12
CA TYR A 167 6.67 7.37 1.07
C TYR A 167 6.07 8.12 2.24
N VAL A 168 6.60 7.86 3.43
CA VAL A 168 6.36 8.63 4.65
C VAL A 168 7.70 9.13 5.16
N ARG A 169 7.73 10.40 5.58
CA ARG A 169 8.86 11.01 6.27
C ARG A 169 8.43 11.50 7.63
N LEU A 170 9.20 11.10 8.64
CA LEU A 170 9.14 11.60 9.99
C LEU A 170 10.36 12.48 10.26
N THR A 171 10.14 13.66 10.85
CA THR A 171 11.21 14.60 11.19
C THR A 171 10.99 15.15 12.60
N ASP A 172 11.92 14.87 13.52
CA ASP A 172 11.85 15.43 14.87
C ASP A 172 12.01 16.96 14.85
N LEU A 173 11.17 17.66 15.63
CA LEU A 173 11.08 19.13 15.62
C LEU A 173 12.00 19.83 16.62
N LYS A 174 12.95 19.13 17.24
CA LYS A 174 13.96 19.68 18.16
C LYS A 174 13.41 20.39 19.41
N SER A 175 12.18 20.09 19.82
CA SER A 175 11.54 20.79 20.94
C SER A 175 11.54 20.02 22.27
N ALA A 176 11.92 18.74 22.28
CA ALA A 176 11.85 17.86 23.45
C ALA A 176 13.13 16.99 23.63
N CYS A 177 14.31 17.55 23.36
CA CYS A 177 15.55 16.77 23.21
C CYS A 177 16.31 16.46 24.50
N GLY A 178 15.78 16.83 25.67
CA GLY A 178 16.47 16.70 26.96
C GLY A 178 16.22 15.37 27.69
N GLY A 179 15.34 14.51 27.15
CA GLY A 179 14.94 13.24 27.76
C GLY A 179 15.99 12.13 27.63
N ALA A 180 15.73 11.01 28.33
CA ALA A 180 16.56 9.81 28.23
C ALA A 180 16.46 9.16 26.84
N TYR A 181 15.36 9.40 26.14
CA TYR A 181 15.04 8.92 24.79
C TYR A 181 14.78 10.15 23.91
N PRO A 182 15.82 10.77 23.32
CA PRO A 182 15.61 12.02 22.59
C PRO A 182 15.04 11.77 21.19
N GLY A 183 13.82 12.25 20.94
CA GLY A 183 13.15 12.19 19.65
C GLY A 183 12.43 10.87 19.42
N ALA A 184 11.42 10.88 18.54
CA ALA A 184 10.43 9.80 18.46
C ALA A 184 11.02 8.39 18.30
N ASP A 185 10.48 7.47 19.11
CA ASP A 185 10.83 6.06 19.14
C ASP A 185 9.83 5.23 18.33
N ILE A 186 10.15 4.87 17.09
CA ILE A 186 9.21 4.27 16.14
C ILE A 186 9.36 2.75 16.08
N ASP A 187 8.30 2.03 16.39
CA ASP A 187 8.16 0.57 16.25
C ASP A 187 7.65 0.19 14.86
N ALA A 188 6.63 0.89 14.36
CA ALA A 188 6.07 0.62 13.04
C ALA A 188 5.33 1.82 12.44
N ILE A 189 5.24 1.83 11.11
CA ILE A 189 4.46 2.80 10.34
C ILE A 189 3.55 2.01 9.40
N GLY A 190 2.23 2.07 9.64
CA GLY A 190 1.23 1.29 8.91
C GLY A 190 0.22 2.16 8.19
N ALA A 191 -0.10 1.82 6.95
CA ALA A 191 -1.20 2.43 6.18
C ALA A 191 -2.52 1.70 6.46
N ILE A 192 -3.44 2.34 7.20
CA ILE A 192 -4.82 1.85 7.39
C ILE A 192 -5.56 1.94 6.05
N GLY A 193 -5.50 3.10 5.41
CA GLY A 193 -5.92 3.32 4.04
C GLY A 193 -4.84 2.79 3.11
N SER A 194 -4.94 1.52 2.72
CA SER A 194 -3.91 0.85 1.93
C SER A 194 -4.45 0.15 0.69
N ALA A 195 -3.59 0.02 -0.31
CA ALA A 195 -3.82 -0.76 -1.53
C ALA A 195 -2.58 -1.59 -1.87
N VAL A 196 -2.80 -2.78 -2.44
CA VAL A 196 -1.71 -3.68 -2.83
C VAL A 196 -0.98 -3.14 -4.05
N GLN A 197 0.35 -3.21 -4.05
CA GLN A 197 1.20 -2.86 -5.18
C GLN A 197 2.07 -4.04 -5.62
N ILE A 198 2.01 -4.36 -6.91
CA ILE A 198 2.89 -5.36 -7.52
C ILE A 198 3.88 -4.62 -8.41
N THR A 199 5.17 -4.81 -8.16
CA THR A 199 6.23 -4.27 -9.02
C THR A 199 6.80 -5.37 -9.90
N LEU A 200 6.79 -5.15 -11.22
CA LEU A 200 7.38 -6.05 -12.21
C LEU A 200 8.57 -5.38 -12.90
N ASP A 201 9.70 -6.07 -12.99
CA ASP A 201 10.81 -5.62 -13.82
C ASP A 201 10.43 -5.69 -15.31
N THR A 202 10.65 -4.61 -16.03
CA THR A 202 10.41 -4.56 -17.47
C THR A 202 11.24 -5.57 -18.26
N SER A 203 12.40 -6.01 -17.78
CA SER A 203 13.25 -7.02 -18.44
C SER A 203 12.57 -8.40 -18.55
N VAL A 204 11.68 -8.68 -17.59
CA VAL A 204 10.83 -9.88 -17.58
C VAL A 204 9.69 -9.74 -18.59
N LEU A 205 9.18 -8.52 -18.77
CA LEU A 205 7.99 -8.26 -19.58
C LEU A 205 8.30 -7.96 -21.06
N PHE A 206 9.41 -7.29 -21.35
CA PHE A 206 9.72 -6.68 -22.63
C PHE A 206 11.20 -6.84 -22.99
N ASP A 207 11.51 -6.86 -24.28
CA ASP A 207 12.90 -6.68 -24.72
C ASP A 207 13.35 -5.22 -24.51
N PHE A 208 14.67 -5.02 -24.54
CA PHE A 208 15.26 -3.68 -24.49
C PHE A 208 14.63 -2.75 -25.52
N ASN A 209 14.21 -1.57 -25.04
CA ASN A 209 13.57 -0.54 -25.84
C ASN A 209 12.27 -0.94 -26.56
N LYS A 210 11.59 -2.01 -26.12
CA LYS A 210 10.30 -2.44 -26.66
C LYS A 210 9.18 -2.37 -25.62
N TYR A 211 7.95 -2.46 -26.13
CA TYR A 211 6.70 -2.56 -25.37
C TYR A 211 5.81 -3.72 -25.85
N ILE A 212 6.35 -4.62 -26.69
CA ILE A 212 5.68 -5.87 -27.06
C ILE A 212 5.99 -6.89 -25.98
N LEU A 213 4.95 -7.44 -25.35
CA LEU A 213 5.09 -8.44 -24.29
C LEU A 213 5.80 -9.69 -24.82
N LYS A 214 6.78 -10.16 -24.06
CA LYS A 214 7.46 -11.43 -24.31
C LYS A 214 6.52 -12.61 -23.99
N PRO A 215 6.70 -13.78 -24.62
CA PRO A 215 5.97 -14.99 -24.24
C PRO A 215 6.10 -15.33 -22.75
N GLU A 216 7.28 -15.11 -22.16
CA GLU A 216 7.55 -15.39 -20.75
C GLU A 216 6.77 -14.46 -19.80
N ALA A 217 6.40 -13.26 -20.26
CA ALA A 217 5.64 -12.29 -19.48
C ALA A 217 4.26 -12.82 -19.08
N GLN A 218 3.68 -13.73 -19.86
CA GLN A 218 2.36 -14.31 -19.62
C GLN A 218 2.27 -14.97 -18.24
N LYS A 219 3.35 -15.60 -17.77
CA LYS A 219 3.37 -16.27 -16.46
C LYS A 219 3.25 -15.26 -15.33
N GLU A 220 3.98 -14.16 -15.38
CA GLU A 220 3.93 -13.13 -14.34
C GLU A 220 2.61 -12.36 -14.38
N LEU A 221 2.11 -12.02 -15.58
CA LEU A 221 0.82 -11.36 -15.74
C LEU A 221 -0.36 -12.25 -15.34
N HIS A 222 -0.23 -13.58 -15.46
CA HIS A 222 -1.21 -14.51 -14.91
C HIS A 222 -1.27 -14.44 -13.37
N LYS A 223 -0.11 -14.34 -12.69
CA LYS A 223 -0.09 -14.16 -11.23
C LYS A 223 -0.73 -12.83 -10.82
N VAL A 224 -0.42 -11.74 -11.53
CA VAL A 224 -1.07 -10.44 -11.33
C VAL A 224 -2.58 -10.57 -11.49
N ALA A 225 -3.04 -11.20 -12.57
CA ALA A 225 -4.47 -11.39 -12.81
C ALA A 225 -5.14 -12.19 -11.69
N ASN A 226 -4.47 -13.19 -11.12
CA ASN A 226 -4.98 -13.92 -9.96
C ASN A 226 -5.05 -13.05 -8.72
N LYS A 227 -4.01 -12.23 -8.47
CA LYS A 227 -4.00 -11.30 -7.34
C LYS A 227 -5.13 -10.26 -7.43
N ILE A 228 -5.38 -9.70 -8.62
CA ILE A 228 -6.51 -8.77 -8.84
C ILE A 228 -7.86 -9.42 -8.49
N LYS A 229 -8.05 -10.70 -8.81
CA LYS A 229 -9.31 -11.43 -8.52
C LYS A 229 -9.56 -11.63 -7.03
N GLU A 230 -8.53 -11.56 -6.19
CA GLU A 230 -8.67 -11.59 -4.72
C GLU A 230 -9.35 -10.31 -4.18
N PHE A 231 -9.46 -9.26 -5.01
CA PHE A 231 -10.11 -7.99 -4.64
C PHE A 231 -11.28 -7.67 -5.60
N PRO A 232 -12.44 -8.35 -5.46
CA PRO A 232 -13.61 -8.08 -6.30
C PRO A 232 -14.06 -6.62 -6.26
N GLY A 233 -14.34 -6.06 -7.43
CA GLY A 233 -14.77 -4.65 -7.56
C GLY A 233 -13.66 -3.62 -7.33
N SER A 234 -12.40 -4.05 -7.19
CA SER A 234 -11.25 -3.16 -7.16
C SER A 234 -11.12 -2.37 -8.47
N ARG A 235 -10.42 -1.24 -8.39
CA ARG A 235 -9.89 -0.51 -9.54
C ARG A 235 -8.39 -0.78 -9.62
N VAL A 236 -7.83 -0.78 -10.82
CA VAL A 236 -6.41 -1.04 -11.03
C VAL A 236 -5.75 0.19 -11.66
N ILE A 237 -4.59 0.57 -11.15
CA ILE A 237 -3.71 1.55 -11.77
C ILE A 237 -2.45 0.82 -12.25
N ILE A 238 -2.01 1.09 -13.46
CA ILE A 238 -0.78 0.55 -14.03
C ILE A 238 0.15 1.69 -14.40
N ASP A 239 1.26 1.77 -13.70
CA ASP A 239 2.22 2.85 -13.80
C ASP A 239 3.51 2.33 -14.45
N GLY A 240 3.84 2.88 -15.63
CA GLY A 240 5.06 2.56 -16.35
C GLY A 240 6.20 3.50 -16.00
N HIS A 241 7.41 2.95 -15.85
CA HIS A 241 8.63 3.70 -15.56
C HIS A 241 9.81 3.28 -16.45
N THR A 242 10.74 4.19 -16.67
CA THR A 242 12.04 3.95 -17.31
C THR A 242 13.19 4.34 -16.38
N ASP A 243 14.40 3.95 -16.75
CA ASP A 243 15.60 4.62 -16.24
C ASP A 243 15.78 5.97 -16.95
N SER A 244 16.88 6.67 -16.64
CA SER A 244 17.19 7.98 -17.21
C SER A 244 17.99 7.92 -18.53
N ILE A 245 18.03 6.77 -19.22
CA ILE A 245 18.74 6.66 -20.51
C ILE A 245 17.75 6.95 -21.64
N GLY A 246 18.10 7.91 -22.48
CA GLY A 246 17.26 8.34 -23.61
C GLY A 246 16.69 9.75 -23.42
N ALA A 247 15.91 10.20 -24.39
CA ALA A 247 15.22 11.50 -24.31
C ALA A 247 13.98 11.40 -23.41
N THR A 248 13.72 12.42 -22.60
CA THR A 248 12.59 12.44 -21.66
C THR A 248 11.24 12.19 -22.34
N GLU A 249 10.97 12.80 -23.50
CA GLU A 249 9.70 12.57 -24.24
C GLU A 249 9.60 11.14 -24.80
N TYR A 250 10.72 10.55 -25.15
CA TYR A 250 10.77 9.16 -25.62
C TYR A 250 10.48 8.21 -24.46
N ASN A 251 11.14 8.42 -23.32
CA ASN A 251 10.94 7.64 -22.09
C ASN A 251 9.50 7.72 -21.59
N GLN A 252 8.90 8.90 -21.66
CA GLN A 252 7.48 9.10 -21.38
C GLN A 252 6.60 8.18 -22.25
N LYS A 253 6.72 8.26 -23.58
CA LYS A 253 5.93 7.43 -24.50
C LYS A 253 6.19 5.93 -24.32
N LEU A 254 7.45 5.53 -24.11
CA LEU A 254 7.81 4.13 -23.89
C LEU A 254 7.12 3.58 -22.64
N SER A 255 7.16 4.34 -21.54
CA SER A 255 6.53 3.95 -20.28
C SER A 255 5.00 3.80 -20.39
N GLU A 256 4.33 4.75 -21.06
CA GLU A 256 2.88 4.70 -21.32
C GLU A 256 2.50 3.49 -22.17
N ASN A 257 3.26 3.19 -23.22
CA ASN A 257 3.00 2.05 -24.10
C ASN A 257 3.21 0.72 -23.37
N ARG A 258 4.18 0.63 -22.47
CA ARG A 258 4.38 -0.57 -21.62
C ARG A 258 3.21 -0.78 -20.67
N ALA A 259 2.75 0.28 -19.99
CA ALA A 259 1.57 0.21 -19.13
C ALA A 259 0.32 -0.22 -19.92
N ARG A 260 0.14 0.33 -21.13
CA ARG A 260 -0.94 -0.07 -22.05
C ARG A 260 -0.88 -1.54 -22.43
N ALA A 261 0.29 -2.05 -22.80
CA ALA A 261 0.47 -3.45 -23.18
C ALA A 261 0.10 -4.40 -22.03
N VAL A 262 0.49 -4.07 -20.80
CA VAL A 262 0.11 -4.83 -19.61
C VAL A 262 -1.40 -4.82 -19.39
N ARG A 263 -2.04 -3.63 -19.45
CA ARG A 263 -3.50 -3.51 -19.35
C ARG A 263 -4.20 -4.39 -20.38
N ASP A 264 -3.84 -4.23 -21.65
CA ASP A 264 -4.51 -4.91 -22.76
C ASP A 264 -4.39 -6.43 -22.62
N HIS A 265 -3.25 -6.92 -22.13
CA HIS A 265 -3.09 -8.33 -21.79
C HIS A 265 -3.94 -8.77 -20.60
N LEU A 266 -4.01 -8.00 -19.51
CA LEU A 266 -4.85 -8.34 -18.36
C LEU A 266 -6.33 -8.43 -18.76
N LEU A 267 -6.79 -7.55 -19.67
CA LEU A 267 -8.16 -7.55 -20.19
C LEU A 267 -8.48 -8.72 -21.12
N THR A 268 -7.50 -9.51 -21.57
CA THR A 268 -7.80 -10.79 -22.26
C THR A 268 -8.27 -11.86 -21.27
N ASN A 269 -8.12 -11.64 -19.97
CA ASN A 269 -8.73 -12.49 -18.96
C ASN A 269 -10.22 -12.14 -18.85
N GLU A 270 -11.11 -13.07 -19.21
CA GLU A 270 -12.56 -12.84 -19.18
C GLU A 270 -13.09 -12.37 -17.81
N LYS A 271 -12.45 -12.77 -16.70
CA LYS A 271 -12.84 -12.33 -15.35
C LYS A 271 -12.45 -10.88 -15.05
N LEU A 272 -11.53 -10.29 -15.82
CA LEU A 272 -11.05 -8.92 -15.67
C LEU A 272 -11.62 -7.97 -16.72
N LYS A 273 -12.42 -8.46 -17.68
CA LYS A 273 -12.90 -7.68 -18.83
C LYS A 273 -13.63 -6.38 -18.47
N ASN A 274 -14.29 -6.36 -17.32
CA ASN A 274 -15.08 -5.22 -16.84
C ASN A 274 -14.41 -4.47 -15.68
N ILE A 275 -13.15 -4.79 -15.34
CA ILE A 275 -12.45 -4.07 -14.28
C ILE A 275 -12.00 -2.69 -14.81
N ASP A 276 -12.11 -1.67 -13.97
CA ASP A 276 -11.60 -0.34 -14.28
C ASP A 276 -10.07 -0.35 -14.17
N ILE A 277 -9.37 -0.19 -15.30
CA ILE A 277 -7.91 -0.10 -15.35
C ILE A 277 -7.47 1.23 -15.95
N ASN A 278 -6.83 2.05 -15.12
CA ASN A 278 -6.16 3.26 -15.54
C ASN A 278 -4.67 2.99 -15.79
N ILE A 279 -4.09 3.69 -16.76
CA ILE A 279 -2.65 3.60 -17.06
C ILE A 279 -2.03 4.98 -16.97
N ASN A 280 -0.80 5.03 -16.45
CA ASN A 280 0.06 6.20 -16.52
C ASN A 280 1.45 5.80 -17.01
N GLY A 281 2.14 6.72 -17.66
CA GLY A 281 3.58 6.64 -17.85
C GLY A 281 4.24 7.80 -17.14
N TYR A 282 5.41 7.55 -16.55
CA TYR A 282 6.19 8.60 -15.88
C TYR A 282 7.58 8.80 -16.48
N GLY A 283 7.95 8.00 -17.49
CA GLY A 283 9.32 7.93 -17.96
C GLY A 283 10.29 7.76 -16.79
N GLU A 284 11.29 8.64 -16.74
CA GLU A 284 12.35 8.66 -15.73
C GLU A 284 12.05 9.53 -14.49
N SER A 285 10.88 10.19 -14.44
CA SER A 285 10.59 11.25 -13.45
C SER A 285 10.45 10.74 -12.01
N ARG A 286 10.08 9.47 -11.83
CA ARG A 286 9.89 8.80 -10.53
C ARG A 286 10.86 7.62 -10.32
N PRO A 287 12.17 7.89 -10.15
CA PRO A 287 13.15 6.84 -9.88
C PRO A 287 13.05 6.37 -8.42
N ILE A 288 13.21 5.07 -8.21
CA ILE A 288 13.23 4.43 -6.88
C ILE A 288 14.67 4.05 -6.45
N ALA A 289 15.64 4.21 -7.34
CA ALA A 289 17.06 4.05 -7.09
C ALA A 289 17.87 5.04 -7.93
N THR A 290 19.15 5.22 -7.61
CA THR A 290 20.04 6.10 -8.41
C THR A 290 20.14 5.60 -9.86
N ASN A 291 20.07 6.52 -10.82
CA ASN A 291 20.33 6.20 -12.23
C ASN A 291 21.83 6.14 -12.57
N ASP A 292 22.71 6.47 -11.62
CA ASP A 292 24.16 6.50 -11.82
C ASP A 292 24.75 5.09 -11.97
N THR A 293 24.04 4.06 -11.53
CA THR A 293 24.47 2.66 -11.56
C THR A 293 23.52 1.79 -12.39
N GLU A 294 24.04 0.74 -13.03
CA GLU A 294 23.17 -0.18 -13.79
C GLU A 294 22.12 -0.86 -12.91
N LYS A 295 22.52 -1.30 -11.72
CA LYS A 295 21.60 -1.91 -10.74
C LYS A 295 20.47 -0.95 -10.35
N GLY A 296 20.76 0.34 -10.20
CA GLY A 296 19.73 1.32 -9.88
C GLY A 296 18.84 1.64 -11.09
N ARG A 297 19.40 1.72 -12.30
CA ARG A 297 18.62 1.83 -13.55
C ARG A 297 17.69 0.64 -13.76
N GLU A 298 18.17 -0.59 -13.52
CA GLU A 298 17.36 -1.80 -13.58
C GLU A 298 16.14 -1.73 -12.66
N LYS A 299 16.33 -1.31 -11.41
CA LYS A 299 15.21 -1.05 -10.48
C LYS A 299 14.24 0.01 -10.99
N ASN A 300 14.73 1.06 -11.68
CA ASN A 300 13.87 2.13 -12.20
C ASN A 300 13.05 1.68 -13.41
N ARG A 301 13.54 0.72 -14.20
CA ARG A 301 12.83 0.13 -15.35
C ARG A 301 11.78 -0.89 -14.90
N ARG A 302 10.63 -0.40 -14.46
CA ARG A 302 9.57 -1.23 -13.87
C ARG A 302 8.17 -0.87 -14.37
N VAL A 303 7.23 -1.78 -14.13
CA VAL A 303 5.79 -1.52 -14.17
C VAL A 303 5.23 -1.78 -12.78
N GLU A 304 4.56 -0.80 -12.20
CA GLU A 304 3.85 -0.90 -10.93
C GLU A 304 2.36 -1.12 -11.20
N ILE A 305 1.74 -2.07 -10.52
CA ILE A 305 0.32 -2.42 -10.66
C ILE A 305 -0.32 -2.29 -9.29
N ILE A 306 -1.17 -1.29 -9.12
CA ILE A 306 -1.79 -0.93 -7.85
C ILE A 306 -3.25 -1.38 -7.90
N ILE A 307 -3.65 -2.20 -6.92
CA ILE A 307 -4.99 -2.76 -6.81
C ILE A 307 -5.72 -1.98 -5.71
N LEU A 308 -6.47 -0.96 -6.13
CA LEU A 308 -7.25 -0.10 -5.24
C LEU A 308 -8.52 -0.84 -4.82
N PRO A 309 -8.67 -1.22 -3.54
CA PRO A 309 -9.89 -1.84 -3.06
C PRO A 309 -11.09 -0.92 -3.26
N ASN A 310 -12.27 -1.52 -3.44
CA ASN A 310 -13.52 -0.75 -3.53
C ASN A 310 -13.80 -0.10 -2.17
N SER A 311 -14.03 1.20 -2.14
CA SER A 311 -14.35 1.96 -0.93
C SER A 311 -15.58 1.42 -0.19
N LYS A 312 -16.52 0.78 -0.88
CA LYS A 312 -17.68 0.12 -0.24
C LYS A 312 -17.30 -1.15 0.55
N THR A 313 -16.28 -1.89 0.11
CA THR A 313 -15.81 -3.12 0.76
C THR A 313 -14.97 -2.80 2.00
N GLN A 314 -14.29 -1.65 2.03
CA GLN A 314 -13.59 -1.18 3.23
C GLN A 314 -14.53 -0.57 4.30
N ILE A 315 -15.77 -0.25 3.93
CA ILE A 315 -16.75 0.43 4.81
C ILE A 315 -17.79 -0.55 5.39
N GLN A 316 -17.76 -1.84 5.03
CA GLN A 316 -18.57 -2.85 5.72
C GLN A 316 -17.98 -3.11 7.12
N ARG A 317 -18.31 -2.19 8.02
CA ARG A 317 -18.13 -2.21 9.47
C ARG A 317 -19.08 -3.20 10.13
#